data_AF-A0A806TVS7-F1
#
_entry.id   AF-A0A806TVS7-F1
#
_cell.length_a   1.000
_cell.length_b   1.000
_cell.length_c   1.000
_cell.angle_alpha   90.00
_cell.angle_beta   90.00
_cell.angle_gamma   90.00
#
_symmetry.space_group_name_H-M   'P 1'
#
loop_
_entity.id
_entity.type
_entity.pdbx_description
1 polymer ?
#
loop_
_entity_poly.entity_id
_entity_poly.type
_entity_poly.pdbx_seq_one_letter_code
_entity_poly.pdbx_strand_id
1 'polypeptide(L)'
;MIDVLRRILVVLVMGLCIGLLFLGGQMVKAEEKQWEWPVEGVLTDIFGSRHAKHFGIDIAAPVGTQVYAVAKGVVSRSYYSNTYGQVVFIKQTNGYETVYAHLEKRLVAEGNSVAPGQNIGWVGNTGRSSGAHLHFEVHQGSWNPDKTNAVNPLAKLDKQKLSAYVKNDLAATVFQQLHQASDNCILIHQGDTLSELAAKYEVDVEQLRKWNHLENTALNAGQVLKISP
;
A
#
# COMPACT_ATOMS: atom_id res chain seq x y z
N MET A 1 -1.94 -50.21 44.73
CA MET A 1 -2.93 -49.31 44.10
C MET A 1 -2.62 -47.83 44.33
N ILE A 2 -2.26 -47.41 45.55
CA ILE A 2 -2.00 -45.99 45.88
C ILE A 2 -0.82 -45.39 45.08
N ASP A 3 0.26 -46.15 44.85
CA ASP A 3 1.43 -45.65 44.10
C ASP A 3 1.15 -45.43 42.62
N VAL A 4 0.31 -46.27 42.01
CA VAL A 4 -0.11 -46.11 40.61
C VAL A 4 -1.00 -44.87 40.48
N LEU A 5 -1.89 -44.64 41.44
CA LEU A 5 -2.75 -43.46 41.49
C LEU A 5 -1.93 -42.16 41.60
N ARG A 6 -0.90 -42.15 42.46
CA ARG A 6 0.03 -41.01 42.60
C ARG A 6 0.79 -40.71 41.31
N ARG A 7 1.27 -41.74 40.61
CA ARG A 7 1.99 -41.58 39.33
C ARG A 7 1.09 -41.03 38.22
N ILE A 8 -0.15 -41.51 38.14
CA ILE A 8 -1.14 -41.00 37.17
C ILE A 8 -1.48 -39.54 37.46
N LEU A 9 -1.66 -39.18 38.73
CA LEU A 9 -1.94 -37.80 39.14
C LEU A 9 -0.82 -36.84 38.72
N VAL A 10 0.45 -37.23 38.90
CA VAL A 10 1.60 -36.41 38.49
C VAL A 10 1.61 -36.19 36.98
N VAL A 11 1.35 -37.23 36.18
CA VAL A 11 1.32 -37.12 34.71
C VAL A 11 0.18 -36.20 34.25
N LEU A 12 -1.00 -36.28 34.88
CA LEU A 12 -2.14 -35.41 34.56
C LEU A 12 -1.85 -33.95 34.92
N VAL A 13 -1.23 -33.69 36.08
CA VAL A 13 -0.85 -32.34 36.49
C VAL A 13 0.22 -31.77 35.57
N MET A 14 1.24 -32.55 35.20
CA MET A 14 2.26 -32.12 34.23
C MET A 14 1.66 -31.84 32.85
N GLY A 15 0.76 -32.71 32.38
CA GLY A 15 0.05 -32.49 31.11
C GLY A 15 -0.81 -31.22 31.12
N LEU A 16 -1.50 -30.94 32.24
CA LEU A 16 -2.24 -29.71 32.44
C LEU A 16 -1.32 -28.49 32.43
N CYS A 17 -0.21 -28.53 33.18
CA CYS A 17 0.76 -27.43 33.24
C CYS A 17 1.37 -27.13 31.86
N ILE A 18 1.71 -28.17 31.08
CA ILE A 18 2.23 -28.00 29.72
C ILE A 18 1.14 -27.45 28.79
N GLY A 19 -0.10 -27.95 28.88
CA GLY A 19 -1.23 -27.43 28.10
C GLY A 19 -1.52 -25.96 28.38
N LEU A 20 -1.39 -25.53 29.65
CA LEU A 20 -1.55 -24.13 30.06
C LEU A 20 -0.46 -23.21 29.50
N LEU A 21 0.75 -23.71 29.23
CA LEU A 21 1.79 -22.91 28.57
C LEU A 21 1.42 -22.54 27.13
N PHE A 22 0.61 -23.34 26.44
CA PHE A 22 0.15 -23.06 25.08
C PHE A 22 -1.11 -22.19 25.00
N LEU A 23 -1.83 -22.01 26.11
CA LEU A 23 -3.04 -21.16 26.17
C LEU A 23 -2.72 -19.67 26.35
N GLY A 24 -1.48 -19.31 26.69
CA GLY A 24 -1.04 -17.93 26.96
C GLY A 24 -0.20 -17.27 25.86
N GLY A 25 0.11 -17.99 24.78
CA GLY A 25 0.86 -17.44 23.65
C GLY A 25 -0.02 -16.51 22.82
N GLN A 26 -0.12 -15.23 23.20
CA GLN A 26 -0.54 -14.23 22.24
C GLN A 26 0.48 -14.28 21.10
N MET A 27 0.04 -14.78 19.93
CA MET A 27 0.76 -14.53 18.69
C MET A 27 0.76 -13.02 18.51
N VAL A 28 1.85 -12.36 18.94
CA VAL A 28 2.11 -10.98 18.59
C VAL A 28 2.31 -10.99 17.08
N LYS A 29 1.21 -10.81 16.34
CA LYS A 29 1.25 -10.47 14.94
C LYS A 29 1.95 -9.12 14.93
N ALA A 30 3.22 -9.09 14.51
CA ALA A 30 3.95 -7.85 14.37
C ALA A 30 3.07 -6.90 13.55
N GLU A 31 2.70 -5.77 14.15
CA GLU A 31 2.02 -4.71 13.44
C GLU A 31 2.92 -4.33 12.26
N GLU A 32 2.46 -4.61 11.04
CA GLU A 32 3.21 -4.20 9.85
C GLU A 32 3.28 -2.68 9.89
N LYS A 33 4.45 -2.14 10.25
CA LYS A 33 4.66 -0.70 10.30
C LYS A 33 4.31 -0.14 8.92
N GLN A 34 3.27 0.68 8.89
CA GLN A 34 2.71 1.27 7.68
C GLN A 34 3.80 2.03 6.93
N TRP A 35 3.85 1.89 5.60
CA TRP A 35 4.88 2.53 4.80
C TRP A 35 4.72 4.05 4.80
N GLU A 36 5.85 4.74 4.90
CA GLU A 36 5.89 6.20 4.82
C GLU A 36 5.76 6.65 3.36
N TRP A 37 5.29 7.89 3.17
CA TRP A 37 5.26 8.49 1.84
C TRP A 37 6.68 8.80 1.36
N PRO A 38 7.02 8.49 0.09
CA PRO A 38 8.40 8.59 -0.39
C PRO A 38 8.84 10.03 -0.65
N VAL A 39 7.92 10.99 -0.77
CA VAL A 39 8.20 12.40 -1.02
C VAL A 39 6.96 13.22 -0.68
N GLU A 40 7.13 14.46 -0.24
CA GLU A 40 6.03 15.43 -0.13
C GLU A 40 5.74 16.06 -1.49
N GLY A 41 4.47 16.08 -1.91
CA GLY A 41 4.09 16.61 -3.21
C GLY A 41 2.65 16.34 -3.59
N VAL A 42 2.37 16.38 -4.89
CA VAL A 42 1.03 16.17 -5.45
C VAL A 42 1.05 14.94 -6.34
N LEU A 43 0.14 13.99 -6.09
CA LEU A 43 -0.07 12.85 -6.97
C LEU A 43 -0.63 13.33 -8.32
N THR A 44 0.11 13.08 -9.40
CA THR A 44 -0.25 13.51 -10.77
C THR A 44 -0.55 12.36 -11.71
N ASP A 45 -0.06 11.15 -11.41
CA ASP A 45 -0.37 9.96 -12.19
C ASP A 45 -0.39 8.71 -11.30
N ILE A 46 -1.19 7.71 -11.67
CA ILE A 46 -1.51 6.54 -10.85
C ILE A 46 -1.16 5.24 -11.53
N PHE A 47 -1.03 4.19 -10.73
CA PHE A 47 -0.77 2.84 -11.23
C PHE A 47 -1.85 2.37 -12.20
N GLY A 48 -1.48 1.69 -13.28
CA GLY A 48 -2.40 1.19 -14.29
C GLY A 48 -2.95 2.26 -15.24
N SER A 49 -2.55 3.52 -15.11
CA SER A 49 -2.88 4.55 -16.09
C SER A 49 -2.15 4.33 -17.43
N ARG A 50 -2.39 5.22 -18.40
CA ARG A 50 -1.78 5.18 -19.74
C ARG A 50 -2.06 3.86 -20.48
N HIS A 51 -3.30 3.37 -20.41
CA HIS A 51 -3.71 2.06 -20.93
C HIS A 51 -2.96 0.89 -20.27
N ALA A 52 -2.90 0.87 -18.93
CA ALA A 52 -2.21 -0.14 -18.13
C ALA A 52 -0.70 -0.22 -18.34
N LYS A 53 -0.07 0.88 -18.78
CA LYS A 53 1.39 0.94 -19.04
C LYS A 53 2.16 1.72 -17.97
N HIS A 54 1.47 2.28 -17.00
CA HIS A 54 2.09 2.96 -15.87
C HIS A 54 2.19 2.01 -14.67
N PHE A 55 3.41 1.63 -14.29
CA PHE A 55 3.69 0.58 -13.28
C PHE A 55 4.01 1.15 -11.89
N GLY A 56 3.74 2.43 -11.68
CA GLY A 56 3.99 3.14 -10.44
C GLY A 56 3.02 4.29 -10.24
N ILE A 57 3.40 5.22 -9.39
CA ILE A 57 2.74 6.51 -9.22
C ILE A 57 3.73 7.64 -9.51
N ASP A 58 3.22 8.75 -10.02
CA ASP A 58 4.01 9.97 -10.24
C ASP A 58 3.58 11.03 -9.20
N ILE A 59 4.52 11.49 -8.39
CA ILE A 59 4.31 12.52 -7.37
C ILE A 59 5.11 13.77 -7.78
N ALA A 60 4.42 14.79 -8.25
CA ALA A 60 5.01 16.06 -8.64
C ALA A 60 5.50 16.84 -7.43
N ALA A 61 6.76 17.28 -7.50
CA ALA A 61 7.41 18.10 -6.48
C ALA A 61 8.56 18.89 -7.13
N PRO A 62 8.98 20.04 -6.57
CA PRO A 62 10.11 20.80 -7.08
C PRO A 62 11.39 19.94 -7.13
N VAL A 63 12.25 20.18 -8.13
CA VAL A 63 13.62 19.63 -8.15
C VAL A 63 14.34 19.98 -6.84
N GLY A 64 15.09 19.03 -6.27
CA GLY A 64 15.75 19.18 -4.98
C GLY A 64 14.91 18.74 -3.77
N THR A 65 13.61 18.45 -3.94
CA THR A 65 12.76 17.95 -2.84
C THR A 65 13.28 16.59 -2.35
N GLN A 66 13.33 16.39 -1.03
CA GLN A 66 13.89 15.16 -0.45
C GLN A 66 13.02 13.94 -0.74
N VAL A 67 13.66 12.83 -1.09
CA VAL A 67 13.03 11.53 -1.32
C VAL A 67 13.48 10.56 -0.24
N TYR A 68 12.52 9.87 0.38
CA TYR A 68 12.72 9.03 1.54
C TYR A 68 12.46 7.55 1.23
N ALA A 69 13.21 6.66 1.89
CA ALA A 69 12.91 5.23 1.86
C ALA A 69 11.59 4.95 2.61
N VAL A 70 10.62 4.32 1.94
CA VAL A 70 9.29 4.08 2.54
C VAL A 70 9.28 3.03 3.66
N ALA A 71 10.29 2.17 3.69
CA ALA A 71 10.47 1.13 4.71
C ALA A 71 11.95 0.73 4.85
N LYS A 72 12.23 -0.10 5.87
CA LYS A 72 13.57 -0.65 6.10
C LYS A 72 13.97 -1.58 4.96
N GLY A 73 15.21 -1.46 4.49
CA GLY A 73 15.71 -2.33 3.43
C GLY A 73 17.20 -2.18 3.15
N VAL A 74 17.62 -2.80 2.06
CA VAL A 74 18.97 -2.70 1.50
C VAL A 74 18.85 -2.21 0.07
N VAL A 75 19.66 -1.23 -0.31
CA VAL A 75 19.74 -0.72 -1.68
C VAL A 75 20.29 -1.83 -2.57
N SER A 76 19.46 -2.32 -3.49
CA SER A 76 19.83 -3.40 -4.40
C SER A 76 20.47 -2.89 -5.68
N ARG A 77 20.16 -1.66 -6.09
CA ARG A 77 20.77 -0.97 -7.25
C ARG A 77 20.71 0.54 -7.05
N SER A 78 21.74 1.26 -7.50
CA SER A 78 21.77 2.72 -7.51
C SER A 78 22.62 3.20 -8.68
N TYR A 79 21.99 3.62 -9.78
CA TYR A 79 22.69 3.90 -11.04
C TYR A 79 21.88 4.82 -11.95
N TYR A 80 22.51 5.31 -13.02
CA TYR A 80 21.85 6.11 -14.06
C TYR A 80 21.28 5.19 -15.15
N SER A 81 19.99 5.31 -15.42
CA SER A 81 19.27 4.63 -16.48
C SER A 81 18.81 5.63 -17.53
N ASN A 82 18.86 5.26 -18.81
CA ASN A 82 18.35 6.12 -19.89
C ASN A 82 16.84 6.40 -19.76
N THR A 83 16.07 5.46 -19.19
CA THR A 83 14.62 5.60 -19.02
C THR A 83 14.26 6.17 -17.66
N TYR A 84 14.75 5.56 -16.57
CA TYR A 84 14.44 6.02 -15.21
C TYR A 84 15.26 7.22 -14.75
N GLY A 85 16.29 7.62 -15.49
CA GLY A 85 17.22 8.66 -15.05
C GLY A 85 18.05 8.19 -13.87
N GLN A 86 18.29 9.08 -12.90
CA GLN A 86 18.94 8.69 -11.67
C GLN A 86 17.94 7.89 -10.82
N VAL A 87 18.24 6.62 -10.56
CA VAL A 87 17.30 5.69 -9.92
C VAL A 87 17.93 4.92 -8.78
N VAL A 88 17.15 4.69 -7.73
CA VAL A 88 17.48 3.84 -6.58
C VAL A 88 16.46 2.71 -6.48
N PHE A 89 16.94 1.49 -6.23
CA PHE A 89 16.12 0.30 -5.96
C PHE A 89 16.41 -0.18 -4.54
N ILE A 90 15.37 -0.46 -3.75
CA ILE A 90 15.51 -0.90 -2.36
C ILE A 90 14.72 -2.19 -2.16
N LYS A 91 15.41 -3.28 -1.81
CA LYS A 91 14.82 -4.53 -1.33
C LYS A 91 14.49 -4.39 0.14
N GLN A 92 13.21 -4.52 0.46
CA GLN A 92 12.69 -4.39 1.80
C GLN A 92 12.61 -5.74 2.51
N THR A 93 12.61 -5.71 3.83
CA THR A 93 12.58 -6.93 4.66
C THR A 93 11.25 -7.68 4.60
N ASN A 94 10.17 -7.03 4.16
CA ASN A 94 8.83 -7.60 3.99
C ASN A 94 8.61 -8.23 2.60
N GLY A 95 9.68 -8.41 1.81
CA GLY A 95 9.62 -9.12 0.53
C GLY A 95 9.23 -8.27 -0.67
N TYR A 96 9.18 -6.95 -0.55
CA TYR A 96 8.96 -6.03 -1.67
C TYR A 96 10.26 -5.37 -2.13
N GLU A 97 10.32 -4.97 -3.40
CA GLU A 97 11.34 -4.07 -3.93
C GLU A 97 10.67 -2.77 -4.39
N THR A 98 11.28 -1.64 -4.04
CA THR A 98 10.76 -0.30 -4.37
C THR A 98 11.73 0.45 -5.28
N VAL A 99 11.19 1.21 -6.23
CA VAL A 99 11.96 1.95 -7.23
C VAL A 99 11.69 3.44 -7.07
N TYR A 100 12.75 4.25 -7.02
CA TYR A 100 12.68 5.71 -6.88
C TYR A 100 13.42 6.33 -8.05
N ALA A 101 12.68 6.83 -9.04
CA ALA A 101 13.20 7.25 -10.33
C ALA A 101 13.07 8.76 -10.59
N HIS A 102 13.68 9.20 -11.69
CA HIS A 102 13.77 10.58 -12.14
C HIS A 102 14.47 11.51 -11.15
N LEU A 103 15.28 10.97 -10.24
CA LEU A 103 15.99 11.75 -9.24
C LEU A 103 16.98 12.73 -9.90
N GLU A 104 17.29 13.82 -9.23
CA GLU A 104 18.41 14.69 -9.59
C GLU A 104 19.70 14.08 -9.06
N LYS A 105 19.65 13.63 -7.80
CA LYS A 105 20.79 13.08 -7.06
C LYS A 105 20.38 11.87 -6.25
N ARG A 106 21.25 10.84 -6.26
CA ARG A 106 21.18 9.69 -5.35
C ARG A 106 22.14 9.92 -4.20
N LEU A 107 21.69 9.67 -2.97
CA LEU A 107 22.51 9.81 -1.75
C LEU A 107 22.95 8.46 -1.18
N VAL A 108 22.48 7.36 -1.77
CA VAL A 108 22.79 5.99 -1.36
C VAL A 108 23.33 5.18 -2.52
N ALA A 109 24.21 4.22 -2.21
CA ALA A 109 24.81 3.29 -3.15
C ALA A 109 24.31 1.86 -2.92
N GLU A 110 24.52 0.99 -3.90
CA GLU A 110 24.23 -0.44 -3.78
C GLU A 110 24.90 -1.05 -2.53
N GLY A 111 24.17 -1.91 -1.83
CA GLY A 111 24.59 -2.53 -0.57
C GLY A 111 24.36 -1.70 0.68
N ASN A 112 23.99 -0.41 0.58
CA ASN A 112 23.66 0.40 1.75
C ASN A 112 22.36 -0.08 2.42
N SER A 113 22.38 -0.21 3.74
CA SER A 113 21.16 -0.38 4.54
C SER A 113 20.45 0.96 4.71
N VAL A 114 19.12 0.95 4.64
CA VAL A 114 18.29 2.15 4.83
C VAL A 114 17.20 1.92 5.87
N ALA A 115 16.91 2.96 6.65
CA ALA A 115 15.78 2.99 7.57
C ALA A 115 14.54 3.64 6.92
N PRO A 116 13.31 3.35 7.39
CA PRO A 116 12.13 4.12 7.00
C PRO A 116 12.35 5.62 7.27
N GLY A 117 11.95 6.48 6.33
CA GLY A 117 12.11 7.93 6.44
C GLY A 117 13.53 8.45 6.18
N GLN A 118 14.51 7.56 5.90
CA GLN A 118 15.86 8.00 5.54
C GLN A 118 15.86 8.67 4.17
N ASN A 119 16.44 9.87 4.08
CA ASN A 119 16.65 10.55 2.81
C ASN A 119 17.64 9.76 1.93
N ILE A 120 17.21 9.38 0.73
CA ILE A 120 17.96 8.56 -0.23
C ILE A 120 18.30 9.31 -1.52
N GLY A 121 17.76 10.51 -1.71
CA GLY A 121 17.90 11.25 -2.96
C GLY A 121 17.06 12.51 -3.00
N TRP A 122 17.15 13.21 -4.12
CA TRP A 122 16.35 14.39 -4.37
C TRP A 122 15.56 14.24 -5.67
N VAL A 123 14.32 14.71 -5.67
CA VAL A 123 13.47 14.80 -6.87
C VAL A 123 14.22 15.54 -7.97
N GLY A 124 14.08 15.05 -9.19
CA GLY A 124 14.67 15.67 -10.36
C GLY A 124 13.74 15.61 -11.55
N ASN A 125 14.37 15.63 -12.73
CA ASN A 125 13.71 15.49 -14.02
C ASN A 125 14.64 14.76 -15.01
N THR A 126 15.30 13.71 -14.55
CA THR A 126 16.30 12.97 -15.35
C THR A 126 15.71 11.76 -16.06
N GLY A 127 16.37 11.28 -17.11
CA GLY A 127 15.86 10.18 -17.93
C GLY A 127 14.66 10.60 -18.77
N ARG A 128 13.69 9.70 -18.93
CA ARG A 128 12.48 9.94 -19.72
C ARG A 128 11.37 10.53 -18.87
N SER A 129 11.51 11.82 -18.54
CA SER A 129 10.56 12.59 -17.74
C SER A 129 10.20 13.91 -18.43
N SER A 130 8.94 14.34 -18.35
CA SER A 130 8.45 15.58 -18.95
C SER A 130 8.40 16.77 -17.99
N GLY A 131 8.58 16.53 -16.69
CA GLY A 131 8.53 17.55 -15.65
C GLY A 131 9.02 17.00 -14.31
N ALA A 132 9.28 17.88 -13.35
CA ALA A 132 9.83 17.48 -12.05
C ALA A 132 8.83 16.64 -11.23
N HIS A 133 9.19 15.38 -10.97
CA HIS A 133 8.39 14.46 -10.17
C HIS A 133 9.24 13.28 -9.67
N LEU A 134 8.75 12.58 -8.65
CA LEU A 134 9.20 11.23 -8.32
C LEU A 134 8.31 10.24 -9.05
N HIS A 135 8.90 9.34 -9.84
CA HIS A 135 8.24 8.11 -10.27
C HIS A 135 8.57 6.99 -9.27
N PHE A 136 7.53 6.46 -8.62
CA PHE A 136 7.64 5.48 -7.54
C PHE A 136 6.93 4.17 -7.90
N GLU A 137 7.69 3.07 -7.95
CA GLU A 137 7.16 1.74 -8.23
C GLU A 137 7.31 0.81 -7.02
N VAL A 138 6.40 -0.16 -6.93
CA VAL A 138 6.43 -1.21 -5.90
C VAL A 138 6.29 -2.55 -6.58
N HIS A 139 7.18 -3.48 -6.25
CA HIS A 139 7.23 -4.83 -6.82
C HIS A 139 7.15 -5.87 -5.71
N GLN A 140 6.32 -6.90 -5.90
CA GLN A 140 6.29 -8.06 -5.00
C GLN A 140 7.43 -9.01 -5.37
N GLY A 141 8.45 -9.11 -4.52
CA GLY A 141 9.73 -9.75 -4.85
C GLY A 141 10.68 -8.80 -5.59
N SER A 142 11.65 -9.37 -6.31
CA SER A 142 12.62 -8.56 -7.07
C SER A 142 12.00 -7.99 -8.33
N TRP A 143 12.24 -6.71 -8.60
CA TRP A 143 11.96 -6.01 -9.84
C TRP A 143 12.48 -6.82 -11.04
N ASN A 144 11.67 -6.89 -12.08
CA ASN A 144 12.03 -7.48 -13.36
C ASN A 144 11.71 -6.51 -14.52
N PRO A 145 12.43 -6.59 -15.66
CA PRO A 145 12.24 -5.68 -16.79
C PRO A 145 10.82 -5.65 -17.36
N ASP A 146 10.12 -6.78 -17.31
CA ASP A 146 8.74 -6.93 -17.79
C ASP A 146 7.70 -6.39 -16.80
N LYS A 147 8.15 -6.02 -15.59
CA LYS A 147 7.35 -5.47 -14.49
C LYS A 147 6.12 -6.31 -14.14
N THR A 148 6.17 -7.62 -14.37
CA THR A 148 5.05 -8.55 -14.16
C THR A 148 4.61 -8.66 -12.71
N ASN A 149 5.46 -8.24 -11.77
CA ASN A 149 5.20 -8.24 -10.34
C ASN A 149 4.99 -6.84 -9.76
N ALA A 150 4.79 -5.82 -10.60
CA ALA A 150 4.44 -4.48 -10.14
C ALA A 150 3.05 -4.49 -9.49
N VAL A 151 2.92 -3.84 -8.36
CA VAL A 151 1.66 -3.73 -7.59
C VAL A 151 1.35 -2.27 -7.33
N ASN A 152 0.07 -1.94 -7.11
CA ASN A 152 -0.36 -0.57 -6.86
C ASN A 152 0.32 0.00 -5.58
N PRO A 153 1.18 1.03 -5.70
CA PRO A 153 1.86 1.62 -4.55
C PRO A 153 0.91 2.20 -3.50
N LEU A 154 -0.22 2.78 -3.93
CA LEU A 154 -1.20 3.41 -3.03
C LEU A 154 -1.86 2.39 -2.08
N ALA A 155 -1.87 1.10 -2.44
CA ALA A 155 -2.38 0.06 -1.56
C ALA A 155 -1.46 -0.23 -0.36
N LYS A 156 -0.18 0.20 -0.43
CA LYS A 156 0.84 -0.01 0.61
C LYS A 156 1.14 1.23 1.45
N LEU A 157 1.03 2.41 0.84
CA LEU A 157 1.31 3.69 1.50
C LEU A 157 0.24 4.04 2.55
N ASP A 158 0.62 4.95 3.46
CA ASP A 158 -0.31 5.43 4.48
C ASP A 158 -1.52 6.17 3.89
N LYS A 159 -2.67 5.49 3.93
CA LYS A 159 -3.96 5.98 3.40
C LYS A 159 -4.48 7.19 4.16
N GLN A 160 -4.10 7.41 5.42
CA GLN A 160 -4.57 8.56 6.20
C GLN A 160 -4.01 9.87 5.64
N LYS A 161 -2.81 9.82 5.07
CA LYS A 161 -2.16 10.98 4.43
C LYS A 161 -2.59 11.20 2.99
N LEU A 162 -3.26 10.24 2.36
CA LEU A 162 -3.58 10.27 0.93
C LEU A 162 -4.32 11.54 0.49
N SER A 163 -5.27 12.03 1.28
CA SER A 163 -6.01 13.26 0.98
C SER A 163 -5.14 14.51 0.87
N ALA A 164 -3.97 14.53 1.51
CA ALA A 164 -3.02 15.63 1.39
C ALA A 164 -2.25 15.62 0.06
N TYR A 165 -2.17 14.46 -0.60
CA TYR A 165 -1.44 14.27 -1.86
C TYR A 165 -2.34 14.37 -3.09
N VAL A 166 -3.63 14.08 -2.95
CA VAL A 166 -4.54 13.89 -4.08
C VAL A 166 -5.42 15.13 -4.28
N LYS A 167 -5.30 15.76 -5.45
CA LYS A 167 -6.22 16.83 -5.88
C LYS A 167 -7.57 16.25 -6.26
N ASN A 168 -8.63 17.07 -6.16
CA ASN A 168 -10.03 16.68 -6.40
C ASN A 168 -10.24 15.89 -7.69
N ASP A 169 -9.57 16.27 -8.78
CA ASP A 169 -9.75 15.65 -10.10
C ASP A 169 -9.27 14.19 -10.16
N LEU A 170 -8.28 13.82 -9.35
CA LEU A 170 -7.71 12.47 -9.30
C LEU A 170 -8.28 11.66 -8.13
N ALA A 171 -8.95 12.32 -7.18
CA ALA A 171 -9.51 11.73 -5.98
C ALA A 171 -10.46 10.57 -6.30
N ALA A 172 -11.44 10.78 -7.18
CA ALA A 172 -12.42 9.76 -7.53
C ALA A 172 -11.78 8.49 -8.10
N THR A 173 -10.79 8.62 -8.99
CA THR A 173 -10.09 7.48 -9.60
C THR A 173 -9.19 6.75 -8.60
N VAL A 174 -8.46 7.50 -7.76
CA VAL A 174 -7.63 6.92 -6.69
C VAL A 174 -8.50 6.16 -5.70
N PHE A 175 -9.61 6.75 -5.28
CA PHE A 175 -10.56 6.08 -4.40
C PHE A 175 -11.11 4.83 -5.08
N GLN A 176 -11.51 4.87 -6.35
CA GLN A 176 -11.97 3.68 -7.08
C GLN A 176 -10.91 2.57 -7.13
N GLN A 177 -9.64 2.88 -7.41
CA GLN A 177 -8.57 1.88 -7.44
C GLN A 177 -8.27 1.28 -6.07
N LEU A 178 -8.33 2.08 -5.00
CA LEU A 178 -8.14 1.59 -3.63
C LEU A 178 -9.34 0.79 -3.11
N HIS A 179 -10.53 1.07 -3.63
CA HIS A 179 -11.75 0.35 -3.29
C HIS A 179 -11.96 -0.89 -4.14
N GLN A 180 -11.51 -0.94 -5.40
CA GLN A 180 -11.41 -2.19 -6.17
C GLN A 180 -10.33 -3.15 -5.64
N ALA A 181 -9.49 -2.69 -4.71
CA ALA A 181 -8.63 -3.57 -3.91
C ALA A 181 -9.35 -4.14 -2.66
N SER A 182 -10.64 -3.81 -2.45
CA SER A 182 -11.52 -4.51 -1.52
C SER A 182 -12.72 -5.05 -2.30
N ASP A 183 -12.97 -6.36 -2.28
CA ASP A 183 -14.12 -6.99 -2.97
C ASP A 183 -15.50 -6.48 -2.48
N ASN A 184 -15.52 -5.54 -1.54
CA ASN A 184 -16.68 -5.08 -0.79
C ASN A 184 -17.04 -3.61 -1.06
N CYS A 185 -16.50 -2.92 -2.08
CA CYS A 185 -16.82 -1.50 -2.34
C CYS A 185 -16.98 -1.13 -3.83
N ILE A 186 -17.74 -0.08 -4.13
CA ILE A 186 -18.07 0.41 -5.48
C ILE A 186 -17.99 1.95 -5.57
N LEU A 187 -17.51 2.47 -6.71
CA LEU A 187 -17.56 3.91 -7.00
C LEU A 187 -18.93 4.26 -7.62
N ILE A 188 -19.52 5.36 -7.16
CA ILE A 188 -20.78 5.89 -7.68
C ILE A 188 -20.52 6.77 -8.90
N HIS A 189 -21.20 6.47 -9.99
CA HIS A 189 -21.23 7.25 -11.22
C HIS A 189 -22.48 8.16 -11.27
N GLN A 190 -22.42 9.17 -12.13
CA GLN A 190 -23.56 10.06 -12.32
C GLN A 190 -24.75 9.28 -12.89
N GLY A 191 -25.87 9.29 -12.16
CA GLY A 191 -27.09 8.55 -12.52
C GLY A 191 -27.30 7.27 -11.72
N ASP A 192 -26.30 6.80 -10.96
CA ASP A 192 -26.47 5.64 -10.09
C ASP A 192 -27.46 5.93 -8.95
N THR A 193 -28.37 4.98 -8.70
CA THR A 193 -29.29 5.03 -7.57
C THR A 193 -28.98 3.93 -6.55
N LEU A 194 -29.30 4.19 -5.28
CA LEU A 194 -29.08 3.20 -4.22
C LEU A 194 -29.84 1.89 -4.47
N SER A 195 -31.03 1.98 -5.07
CA SER A 195 -31.89 0.85 -5.37
C SER A 195 -31.33 -0.02 -6.51
N GLU A 196 -30.80 0.59 -7.57
CA GLU A 196 -30.17 -0.15 -8.67
C GLU A 196 -28.90 -0.85 -8.20
N LEU A 197 -28.10 -0.20 -7.35
CA LEU A 197 -26.90 -0.79 -6.78
C LEU A 197 -27.24 -1.93 -5.82
N ALA A 198 -28.21 -1.74 -4.94
CA ALA A 198 -28.69 -2.78 -4.04
C ALA A 198 -29.16 -4.03 -4.81
N ALA A 199 -29.96 -3.86 -5.88
CA ALA A 199 -30.41 -4.95 -6.74
C ALA A 199 -29.26 -5.64 -7.48
N LYS A 200 -28.31 -4.86 -8.00
CA LYS A 200 -27.15 -5.37 -8.76
C LYS A 200 -26.21 -6.23 -7.91
N TYR A 201 -26.07 -5.90 -6.63
CA TYR A 201 -25.18 -6.60 -5.69
C TYR A 201 -25.94 -7.54 -4.74
N GLU A 202 -27.22 -7.79 -4.99
CA GLU A 202 -28.07 -8.70 -4.21
C GLU A 202 -28.10 -8.38 -2.70
N VAL A 203 -28.07 -7.09 -2.35
CA VAL A 203 -28.11 -6.59 -0.96
C VAL A 203 -29.30 -5.67 -0.73
N ASP A 204 -29.73 -5.54 0.52
CA ASP A 204 -30.84 -4.64 0.86
C ASP A 204 -30.39 -3.17 0.89
N VAL A 205 -31.25 -2.27 0.42
CA VAL A 205 -31.01 -0.82 0.40
C VAL A 205 -30.69 -0.31 1.80
N GLU A 206 -31.38 -0.78 2.83
CA GLU A 206 -31.16 -0.35 4.21
C GLU A 206 -29.85 -0.91 4.79
N GLN A 207 -29.42 -2.11 4.38
CA GLN A 207 -28.10 -2.65 4.71
C GLN A 207 -26.99 -1.82 4.07
N LEU A 208 -27.15 -1.49 2.79
CA LEU A 208 -26.21 -0.64 2.05
C LEU A 208 -26.09 0.74 2.70
N ARG A 209 -27.20 1.33 3.14
CA ARG A 209 -27.21 2.61 3.89
C ARG A 209 -26.49 2.49 5.23
N LYS A 210 -26.74 1.41 5.98
CA LYS A 210 -26.11 1.18 7.29
C LYS A 210 -24.59 1.03 7.20
N TRP A 211 -24.08 0.28 6.23
CA TRP A 211 -22.63 0.11 6.04
C TRP A 211 -21.93 1.41 5.64
N ASN A 212 -22.67 2.35 5.06
CA ASN A 212 -22.16 3.60 4.51
C ASN A 212 -22.61 4.85 5.27
N HIS A 213 -23.28 4.70 6.42
CA HIS A 213 -23.78 5.79 7.25
C HIS A 213 -24.61 6.83 6.46
N LEU A 214 -25.49 6.37 5.58
CA LEU A 214 -26.29 7.25 4.73
C LEU A 214 -27.61 7.64 5.40
N GLU A 215 -27.75 8.92 5.72
CA GLU A 215 -28.97 9.50 6.29
C GLU A 215 -30.16 9.50 5.31
N ASN A 216 -29.90 9.40 4.01
CA ASN A 216 -30.92 9.32 2.96
C ASN A 216 -30.43 8.41 1.80
N THR A 217 -31.14 8.44 0.67
CA THR A 217 -30.81 7.66 -0.55
C THR A 217 -30.01 8.46 -1.58
N ALA A 218 -29.64 9.70 -1.27
CA ALA A 218 -28.89 10.55 -2.19
C ALA A 218 -27.44 10.06 -2.28
N LEU A 219 -26.96 9.94 -3.51
CA LEU A 219 -25.60 9.54 -3.82
C LEU A 219 -24.92 10.64 -4.62
N ASN A 220 -23.66 10.91 -4.27
CA ASN A 220 -22.83 11.85 -5.01
C ASN A 220 -21.98 11.09 -6.01
N ALA A 221 -21.91 11.55 -7.26
CA ALA A 221 -20.96 10.99 -8.22
C ALA A 221 -19.52 11.15 -7.68
N GLY A 222 -18.74 10.09 -7.73
CA GLY A 222 -17.41 10.01 -7.12
C GLY A 222 -17.40 9.57 -5.65
N GLN A 223 -18.57 9.42 -5.02
CA GLN A 223 -18.71 8.77 -3.71
C GLN A 223 -18.37 7.29 -3.81
N VAL A 224 -17.92 6.68 -2.72
CA VAL A 224 -17.72 5.23 -2.64
C VAL A 224 -18.69 4.62 -1.65
N LEU A 225 -19.31 3.51 -2.04
CA LEU A 225 -20.17 2.69 -1.19
C LEU A 225 -19.57 1.32 -0.93
N LYS A 226 -19.62 0.89 0.33
CA LYS A 226 -19.49 -0.51 0.74
C LYS A 226 -20.73 -1.30 0.31
N ILE A 227 -20.52 -2.46 -0.29
CA ILE A 227 -21.54 -3.43 -0.71
C ILE A 227 -21.59 -4.66 0.22
N SER A 228 -20.73 -4.73 1.24
CA SER A 228 -20.78 -5.71 2.33
C SER A 228 -20.01 -5.18 3.56
N PRO A 229 -20.15 -5.81 4.75
CA PRO A 229 -19.62 -5.29 6.03
C PRO A 229 -18.11 -5.00 6.05
#